data_AF-A0A0R3QTF3-F1
#
_entry.id   AF-A0A0R3QTF3-F1
#
_cell.length_a   1.000
_cell.length_b   1.000
_cell.length_c   1.000
_cell.angle_alpha   90.00
_cell.angle_beta   90.00
_cell.angle_gamma   90.00
#
_symmetry.space_group_name_H-M   'P 1'
#
loop_
_entity.id
_entity.type
_entity.pdbx_description
1 polymer ?
#
loop_
_entity_poly.entity_id
_entity_poly.type
_entity_poly.pdbx_seq_one_letter_code
_entity_poly.pdbx_strand_id
1 'polypeptide(L)'
;MRVVLVNYNVVIQLKMLFQRAEKSIWQNSVRFLRNNKKWLPKPEPETFENVVFPPNGEYKLPAMPEEPTYDPALGECKYKSSKQLVSIRGVEEVHTELIHKQYGLAAVAGGFISAYDFNFIRDRLNRNLLKNQFAIWRVPAPWLPRTKRAIGAKAGSGKGNIHHYVTPVRAKRIILEVGGYIMELEARAYLMYLCERFRFPVEFISEKILEEKKLQEKKIEEMNVNKFNWDLALKYNMQNCRKWLSNGYQMALVAEEELLSFSFRWFVFITAGLPFTALFLCISLSLALHLDESTRTHCGVVNYLPSISAAVASFS
;
A
#
# COMPACT_ATOMS: atom_id res chain seq x y z
N MET A 1 0.14 -52.79 -16.13
CA MET A 1 -0.78 -51.63 -16.05
C MET A 1 -2.14 -52.05 -16.60
N ARG A 2 -3.17 -52.21 -15.74
CA ARG A 2 -4.56 -52.42 -16.20
C ARG A 2 -5.23 -51.04 -16.22
N VAL A 3 -5.48 -50.52 -17.42
CA VAL A 3 -6.30 -49.31 -17.60
C VAL A 3 -7.75 -49.76 -17.57
N VAL A 4 -8.46 -49.42 -16.48
CA VAL A 4 -9.90 -49.66 -16.38
C VAL A 4 -10.60 -48.57 -17.20
N LEU A 5 -11.13 -48.94 -18.37
CA LEU A 5 -12.00 -48.08 -19.17
C LEU A 5 -13.36 -47.98 -18.46
N VAL A 6 -13.52 -46.95 -17.63
CA VAL A 6 -14.81 -46.63 -17.02
C VAL A 6 -15.72 -46.05 -18.10
N ASN A 7 -16.85 -46.71 -18.35
CA ASN A 7 -17.82 -46.33 -19.36
C ASN A 7 -18.38 -44.92 -19.06
N TYR A 8 -18.13 -43.96 -19.95
CA TYR A 8 -18.40 -42.53 -19.74
C TYR A 8 -19.87 -42.23 -19.41
N ASN A 9 -20.80 -43.02 -19.96
CA ASN A 9 -22.23 -42.91 -19.69
C ASN A 9 -22.61 -43.25 -18.24
N VAL A 10 -21.91 -44.19 -17.62
CA VAL A 10 -22.16 -44.59 -16.22
C VAL A 10 -21.73 -43.48 -15.25
N VAL A 11 -20.60 -42.81 -15.55
CA VAL A 11 -20.11 -41.67 -14.76
C VAL A 11 -21.08 -40.49 -14.83
N ILE A 12 -21.65 -40.21 -16.00
CA ILE A 12 -22.64 -39.14 -16.21
C ILE A 12 -23.93 -39.44 -15.44
N GLN A 13 -24.44 -40.68 -15.51
CA GLN A 13 -25.61 -41.12 -14.75
C GLN A 13 -25.38 -41.00 -13.24
N LEU A 14 -24.23 -41.44 -12.73
CA LEU A 14 -23.88 -41.31 -11.31
C LEU A 14 -23.82 -39.84 -10.87
N LYS A 15 -23.21 -38.95 -11.68
CA LYS A 15 -23.15 -37.51 -11.38
C LYS A 15 -24.53 -36.87 -11.32
N MET A 16 -25.43 -37.23 -12.25
CA MET A 16 -26.81 -36.74 -12.24
C MET A 16 -27.58 -37.22 -11.01
N LEU A 17 -27.41 -38.48 -10.60
CA LEU A 17 -28.02 -39.02 -9.39
C LEU A 17 -27.48 -38.35 -8.12
N PHE A 18 -26.16 -38.12 -8.03
CA PHE A 18 -25.54 -37.38 -6.91
C PHE A 18 -26.07 -35.94 -6.83
N GLN A 19 -26.11 -35.20 -7.93
CA GLN A 19 -26.69 -33.85 -7.96
C GLN A 19 -28.17 -33.82 -7.56
N ARG A 20 -28.94 -34.85 -7.94
CA ARG A 20 -30.37 -34.95 -7.60
C ARG A 20 -30.57 -35.29 -6.12
N ALA A 21 -29.72 -36.15 -5.57
CA ALA A 21 -29.68 -36.47 -4.14
C ALA A 21 -29.25 -35.26 -3.30
N GLU A 22 -28.22 -34.52 -3.71
CA GLU A 22 -27.81 -33.28 -3.04
C GLU A 22 -28.93 -32.25 -3.04
N LYS A 23 -29.58 -32.02 -4.19
CA LYS A 23 -30.74 -31.10 -4.27
C LYS A 23 -31.89 -31.54 -3.37
N SER A 24 -32.20 -32.84 -3.28
CA SER A 24 -33.30 -33.34 -2.44
C SER A 24 -32.96 -33.25 -0.95
N ILE A 25 -31.73 -33.57 -0.55
CA ILE A 25 -31.23 -33.41 0.82
C ILE A 25 -31.29 -31.93 1.22
N TRP A 26 -30.85 -31.03 0.34
CA TRP A 26 -30.89 -29.58 0.57
C TRP A 26 -32.33 -29.06 0.69
N GLN A 27 -33.23 -29.50 -0.19
CA GLN A 27 -34.65 -29.14 -0.11
C GLN A 27 -35.31 -29.65 1.18
N ASN A 28 -35.02 -30.89 1.59
CA ASN A 28 -35.57 -31.48 2.81
C ASN A 28 -35.04 -30.79 4.07
N SER A 29 -33.76 -30.47 4.11
CA SER A 29 -33.14 -29.73 5.23
C SER A 29 -33.67 -28.30 5.33
N VAL A 30 -33.85 -27.59 4.20
CA VAL A 30 -34.50 -26.27 4.21
C VAL A 30 -35.94 -26.36 4.70
N ARG A 31 -36.71 -27.38 4.28
CA ARG A 31 -38.10 -27.59 4.74
C ARG A 31 -38.16 -27.88 6.23
N PHE A 32 -37.24 -28.70 6.75
CA PHE A 32 -37.10 -28.99 8.17
C PHE A 32 -36.78 -27.73 8.98
N LEU A 33 -35.80 -26.94 8.55
CA LEU A 33 -35.46 -25.66 9.19
C LEU A 33 -36.64 -24.67 9.17
N ARG A 34 -37.40 -24.62 8.07
CA ARG A 34 -38.57 -23.75 7.94
C ARG A 34 -39.69 -24.14 8.91
N ASN A 35 -39.94 -25.43 9.07
CA ASN A 35 -40.97 -25.96 9.96
C ASN A 35 -40.55 -25.88 11.44
N ASN A 36 -39.25 -25.93 11.73
CA ASN A 36 -38.69 -25.91 13.09
C ASN A 36 -38.07 -24.57 13.49
N LYS A 37 -38.42 -23.46 12.82
CA LYS A 37 -37.89 -22.11 13.15
C LYS A 37 -38.02 -21.73 14.63
N LYS A 38 -39.06 -22.21 15.31
CA LYS A 38 -39.30 -21.96 16.74
C LYS A 38 -38.22 -22.56 17.64
N TRP A 39 -37.58 -23.65 17.20
CA TRP A 39 -36.58 -24.40 17.96
C TRP A 39 -35.14 -24.05 17.57
N LEU A 40 -34.96 -23.19 16.56
CA LEU A 40 -33.65 -22.67 16.22
C LEU A 40 -33.21 -21.66 17.27
N PRO A 41 -31.94 -21.71 17.73
CA PRO A 41 -31.41 -20.65 18.58
C PRO A 41 -31.54 -19.32 17.85
N LYS A 42 -32.19 -18.35 18.50
CA LYS A 42 -32.26 -16.99 17.96
C LYS A 42 -30.87 -16.37 18.11
N PRO A 43 -30.38 -15.61 17.12
CA PRO A 43 -29.18 -14.82 17.32
C PRO A 43 -29.40 -13.89 18.51
N GLU A 44 -28.38 -13.73 19.33
CA GLU A 44 -28.40 -12.76 20.42
C GLU A 44 -28.65 -11.36 19.83
N PRO A 45 -29.48 -10.53 20.49
CA PRO A 45 -29.69 -9.17 20.04
C PRO A 45 -28.39 -8.38 20.14
N GLU A 46 -28.08 -7.57 19.14
CA GLU A 46 -26.92 -6.67 19.20
C GLU A 46 -27.16 -5.61 20.28
N THR A 47 -26.29 -5.56 21.28
CA THR A 47 -26.35 -4.57 22.37
C THR A 47 -25.44 -3.38 22.05
N PHE A 48 -25.85 -2.18 22.48
CA PHE A 48 -25.14 -0.92 22.22
C PHE A 48 -24.38 -0.37 23.44
N GLU A 49 -23.99 -1.24 24.37
CA GLU A 49 -23.40 -0.82 25.64
C GLU A 49 -21.99 -0.23 25.48
N ASN A 50 -21.23 -0.72 24.49
CA ASN A 50 -19.82 -0.37 24.29
C ASN A 50 -19.58 0.48 23.03
N VAL A 51 -20.44 1.47 22.78
CA VAL A 51 -20.28 2.37 21.61
C VAL A 51 -19.38 3.56 21.97
N VAL A 52 -18.29 3.73 21.20
CA VAL A 52 -17.41 4.89 21.32
C VAL A 52 -17.94 6.00 20.43
N PHE A 53 -18.26 7.14 21.01
CA PHE A 53 -18.70 8.34 20.28
C PHE A 53 -17.53 9.33 20.08
N PRO A 54 -17.58 10.15 19.01
CA PRO A 54 -16.61 11.23 18.85
C PRO A 54 -16.75 12.27 19.98
N PRO A 55 -15.63 12.87 20.43
CA PRO A 55 -15.65 13.83 21.54
C PRO A 55 -16.33 15.16 21.20
N ASN A 56 -16.43 15.51 19.90
CA ASN A 56 -16.84 16.84 19.45
C ASN A 56 -18.36 17.09 19.53
N GLY A 57 -19.17 16.09 19.87
CA GLY A 57 -20.64 16.21 19.92
C GLY A 57 -21.34 16.45 18.57
N GLU A 58 -20.58 16.66 17.49
CA GLU A 58 -21.07 16.74 16.12
C GLU A 58 -21.18 15.34 15.52
N TYR A 59 -22.42 14.90 15.30
CA TYR A 59 -22.68 13.58 14.73
C TYR A 59 -22.91 13.60 13.21
N LYS A 60 -23.22 14.77 12.64
CA LYS A 60 -23.40 14.89 11.20
C LYS A 60 -22.06 15.07 10.51
N LEU A 61 -21.99 14.55 9.30
CA LEU A 61 -20.80 14.63 8.47
C LEU A 61 -20.57 16.10 8.05
N PRO A 62 -19.38 16.69 8.33
CA PRO A 62 -19.13 18.10 8.03
C PRO A 62 -18.99 18.35 6.53
N ALA A 63 -19.25 19.60 6.12
CA ALA A 63 -19.03 20.05 4.75
C ALA A 63 -17.54 20.12 4.44
N MET A 64 -17.12 19.49 3.35
CA MET A 64 -15.74 19.62 2.85
C MET A 64 -15.65 20.82 1.91
N PRO A 65 -14.68 21.72 2.07
CA PRO A 65 -14.50 22.84 1.13
C PRO A 65 -14.07 22.31 -0.24
N GLU A 66 -14.54 22.95 -1.32
CA GLU A 66 -14.20 22.54 -2.69
C GLU A 66 -12.76 22.89 -3.07
N GLU A 67 -12.25 23.96 -2.47
CA GLU A 67 -10.89 24.44 -2.63
C GLU A 67 -10.22 24.58 -1.27
N PRO A 68 -8.90 24.34 -1.16
CA PRO A 68 -8.14 24.71 0.03
C PRO A 68 -8.22 26.21 0.30
N THR A 69 -8.24 26.57 1.57
CA THR A 69 -8.08 27.96 2.01
C THR A 69 -6.63 28.37 1.82
N TYR A 70 -6.40 29.53 1.19
CA TYR A 70 -5.09 30.14 1.04
C TYR A 70 -5.15 31.52 1.68
N ASP A 71 -4.22 31.83 2.59
CA ASP A 71 -4.16 33.15 3.25
C ASP A 71 -3.28 34.13 2.46
N PRO A 72 -3.86 35.20 1.87
CA PRO A 72 -3.08 36.22 1.17
C PRO A 72 -2.12 36.99 2.09
N ALA A 73 -2.42 37.11 3.38
CA ALA A 73 -1.58 37.83 4.34
C ALA A 73 -0.25 37.10 4.60
N LEU A 74 -0.28 35.76 4.52
CA LEU A 74 0.91 34.90 4.60
C LEU A 74 1.62 34.74 3.24
N GLY A 75 1.09 35.35 2.17
CA GLY A 75 1.63 35.23 0.81
C GLY A 75 1.32 33.89 0.14
N GLU A 76 0.33 33.15 0.63
CA GLU A 76 -0.05 31.87 0.05
C GLU A 76 -0.81 32.07 -1.27
N CYS A 77 -0.41 31.31 -2.29
CA CYS A 77 -1.06 31.35 -3.60
C CYS A 77 -1.35 29.95 -4.14
N LYS A 78 -2.39 29.86 -4.98
CA LYS A 78 -2.75 28.62 -5.68
C LYS A 78 -1.59 28.18 -6.59
N TYR A 79 -1.06 26.98 -6.37
CA TYR A 79 0.02 26.43 -7.17
C TYR A 79 -0.41 25.21 -7.99
N LYS A 80 0.23 25.00 -9.14
CA LYS A 80 -0.10 23.90 -10.06
C LYS A 80 0.79 22.69 -9.81
N SER A 81 0.30 21.66 -9.13
CA SER A 81 1.08 20.42 -8.92
C SER A 81 1.01 19.43 -10.10
N SER A 82 2.00 18.54 -10.22
CA SER A 82 1.95 17.43 -11.19
C SER A 82 0.76 16.51 -10.87
N LYS A 83 0.45 15.54 -11.75
CA LYS A 83 -0.69 14.65 -11.50
C LYS A 83 -0.53 13.78 -10.24
N GLN A 84 0.68 13.63 -9.70
CA GLN A 84 0.99 12.84 -8.50
C GLN A 84 0.30 11.46 -8.48
N LEU A 85 0.40 10.67 -9.54
CA LEU A 85 -0.22 9.33 -9.60
C LEU A 85 0.37 8.34 -8.57
N VAL A 86 1.53 8.66 -7.99
CA VAL A 86 2.15 7.87 -6.93
C VAL A 86 1.32 7.92 -5.64
N SER A 87 0.55 9.00 -5.40
CA SER A 87 -0.23 9.15 -4.16
C SER A 87 -1.32 8.10 -3.97
N ILE A 88 -1.82 7.53 -5.07
CA ILE A 88 -2.86 6.48 -5.07
C ILE A 88 -2.30 5.06 -5.20
N ARG A 89 -0.98 4.92 -5.43
CA ARG A 89 -0.34 3.63 -5.64
C ARG A 89 0.00 2.99 -4.29
N GLY A 90 -0.19 1.67 -4.20
CA GLY A 90 0.16 0.89 -3.01
C GLY A 90 -0.98 0.79 -2.00
N VAL A 91 -0.68 0.12 -0.90
CA VAL A 91 -1.56 0.00 0.26
C VAL A 91 -1.35 1.18 1.20
N GLU A 92 -2.39 1.52 1.96
CA GLU A 92 -2.31 2.48 3.06
C GLU A 92 -1.65 1.82 4.28
N GLU A 93 -0.76 2.55 4.95
CA GLU A 93 -0.02 2.05 6.12
C GLU A 93 -0.73 2.38 7.44
N VAL A 94 -1.31 3.58 7.56
CA VAL A 94 -1.77 4.13 8.85
C VAL A 94 -3.28 4.02 9.05
N HIS A 95 -4.09 4.48 8.10
CA HIS A 95 -5.53 4.63 8.29
C HIS A 95 -6.34 3.42 7.79
N THR A 96 -5.91 2.24 8.22
CA THR A 96 -6.48 0.95 7.80
C THR A 96 -7.49 0.39 8.82
N GLU A 97 -7.46 0.86 10.06
CA GLU A 97 -8.33 0.39 11.15
C GLU A 97 -9.42 1.39 11.53
N LEU A 98 -10.54 0.87 12.05
CA LEU A 98 -11.68 1.67 12.50
C LEU A 98 -11.40 2.23 13.90
N ILE A 99 -11.47 3.55 14.08
CA ILE A 99 -11.25 4.20 15.38
C ILE A 99 -12.42 3.91 16.33
N HIS A 100 -13.64 4.00 15.81
CA HIS A 100 -14.87 3.80 16.59
C HIS A 100 -15.35 2.33 16.60
N LYS A 101 -14.61 1.41 15.96
CA LYS A 101 -14.83 -0.06 15.98
C LYS A 101 -16.25 -0.53 15.62
N GLN A 102 -16.95 0.21 14.75
CA GLN A 102 -18.30 -0.16 14.29
C GLN A 102 -18.32 -0.43 12.79
N TYR A 103 -18.58 0.61 11.99
CA TYR A 103 -18.77 0.48 10.55
C TYR A 103 -18.05 1.59 9.78
N GLY A 104 -17.73 1.31 8.52
CA GLY A 104 -17.13 2.29 7.63
C GLY A 104 -17.09 1.85 6.18
N LEU A 105 -16.52 2.73 5.35
CA LEU A 105 -16.16 2.41 3.97
C LEU A 105 -14.65 2.38 3.83
N ALA A 106 -14.12 1.33 3.22
CA ALA A 106 -12.71 1.32 2.83
C ALA A 106 -12.53 1.14 1.32
N ALA A 107 -11.46 1.75 0.83
CA ALA A 107 -11.05 1.63 -0.55
C ALA A 107 -10.44 0.26 -0.81
N VAL A 108 -11.00 -0.51 -1.75
CA VAL A 108 -10.37 -1.76 -2.22
C VAL A 108 -9.17 -1.45 -3.10
N ALA A 109 -9.28 -0.40 -3.93
CA ALA A 109 -8.21 0.09 -4.79
C ALA A 109 -8.01 1.60 -4.65
N GLY A 110 -6.82 2.08 -5.01
CA GLY A 110 -6.50 3.50 -4.94
C GLY A 110 -7.25 4.34 -5.99
N GLY A 111 -7.61 5.57 -5.62
CA GLY A 111 -8.41 6.46 -6.46
C GLY A 111 -8.40 7.91 -6.00
N PHE A 112 -9.13 8.75 -6.72
CA PHE A 112 -9.30 10.17 -6.40
C PHE A 112 -10.76 10.46 -6.06
N ILE A 113 -10.99 11.11 -4.94
CA ILE A 113 -12.31 11.59 -4.52
C ILE A 113 -12.39 13.08 -4.85
N SER A 114 -13.41 13.49 -5.61
CA SER A 114 -13.65 14.90 -5.94
C SER A 114 -14.51 15.59 -4.89
N ALA A 115 -14.44 16.92 -4.81
CA ALA A 115 -15.32 17.73 -3.95
C ALA A 115 -16.82 17.45 -4.21
N TYR A 116 -17.20 17.19 -5.46
CA TYR A 116 -18.55 16.80 -5.84
C TYR A 116 -18.97 15.47 -5.17
N ASP A 117 -18.08 14.48 -5.19
CA ASP A 117 -18.36 13.17 -4.59
C ASP A 117 -18.51 13.31 -3.06
N PHE A 118 -17.67 14.12 -2.40
CA PHE A 118 -17.80 14.45 -0.98
C PHE A 118 -19.16 15.09 -0.66
N ASN A 119 -19.59 16.08 -1.45
CA ASN A 119 -20.88 16.75 -1.25
C ASN A 119 -22.06 15.79 -1.44
N PHE A 120 -22.00 14.91 -2.44
CA PHE A 120 -23.02 13.88 -2.69
C PHE A 120 -23.14 12.90 -1.51
N ILE A 121 -22.01 12.36 -1.04
CA ILE A 121 -21.98 11.42 0.08
C ILE A 121 -22.52 12.07 1.34
N ARG A 122 -22.04 13.29 1.65
CA ARG A 122 -22.49 14.06 2.82
C ARG A 122 -23.99 14.28 2.80
N ASP A 123 -24.54 14.79 1.70
CA ASP A 123 -25.97 15.08 1.58
C ASP A 123 -26.81 13.81 1.75
N ARG A 124 -26.43 12.72 1.09
CA ARG A 124 -27.18 11.47 1.17
C ARG A 124 -27.10 10.83 2.55
N LEU A 125 -25.92 10.79 3.15
CA LEU A 125 -25.68 10.16 4.43
C LEU A 125 -26.34 10.96 5.56
N ASN A 126 -26.20 12.29 5.58
CA ASN A 126 -26.81 13.15 6.61
C ASN A 126 -28.35 13.17 6.56
N ARG A 127 -28.97 12.86 5.41
CA ARG A 127 -30.43 12.69 5.30
C ARG A 127 -30.92 11.38 5.93
N ASN A 128 -30.09 10.34 5.93
CA ASN A 128 -30.45 9.03 6.44
C ASN A 128 -30.10 8.87 7.93
N LEU A 129 -29.11 9.61 8.44
CA LEU A 129 -28.69 9.53 9.84
C LEU A 129 -29.79 9.97 10.82
N LEU A 130 -30.03 9.12 11.83
CA LEU A 130 -30.95 9.40 12.93
C LEU A 130 -30.24 10.07 14.12
N LYS A 131 -31.00 10.37 15.17
CA LYS A 131 -30.45 10.87 16.45
C LYS A 131 -29.54 9.81 17.08
N ASN A 132 -28.43 10.25 17.69
CA ASN A 132 -27.42 9.38 18.34
C ASN A 132 -26.72 8.40 17.38
N GLN A 133 -26.76 8.67 16.07
CA GLN A 133 -25.90 8.06 15.06
C GLN A 133 -24.96 9.14 14.56
N PHE A 134 -23.70 8.79 14.31
CA PHE A 134 -22.69 9.71 13.83
C PHE A 134 -22.01 9.22 12.56
N ALA A 135 -21.46 10.17 11.80
CA ALA A 135 -20.56 9.88 10.70
C ALA A 135 -19.41 10.87 10.63
N ILE A 136 -18.22 10.36 10.33
CA ILE A 136 -16.96 11.11 10.36
C ILE A 136 -16.16 10.82 9.10
N TRP A 137 -15.52 11.86 8.57
CA TRP A 137 -14.53 11.71 7.51
C TRP A 137 -13.19 11.23 8.08
N ARG A 138 -12.63 10.17 7.50
CA ARG A 138 -11.26 9.69 7.78
C ARG A 138 -10.24 10.17 6.74
N VAL A 139 -10.71 10.91 5.73
CA VAL A 139 -9.92 11.51 4.67
C VAL A 139 -9.95 13.03 4.78
N PRO A 140 -8.84 13.71 4.42
CA PRO A 140 -8.80 15.16 4.42
C PRO A 140 -9.61 15.74 3.27
N ALA A 141 -9.92 17.04 3.40
CA ALA A 141 -10.54 17.83 2.34
C ALA A 141 -9.72 17.79 1.04
N PRO A 142 -10.35 17.99 -0.13
CA PRO A 142 -9.68 18.05 -1.42
C PRO A 142 -8.55 19.09 -1.46
N TRP A 143 -7.32 18.64 -1.66
CA TRP A 143 -6.13 19.50 -1.68
C TRP A 143 -5.27 19.38 -2.92
N LEU A 144 -5.37 18.28 -3.68
CA LEU A 144 -4.54 18.06 -4.86
C LEU A 144 -5.16 18.73 -6.09
N PRO A 145 -4.54 19.77 -6.70
CA PRO A 145 -5.12 20.48 -7.83
C PRO A 145 -5.08 19.64 -9.11
N ARG A 146 -6.18 19.67 -9.87
CA ARG A 146 -6.30 19.11 -11.22
C ARG A 146 -6.35 20.23 -12.26
N THR A 147 -5.31 20.30 -13.08
CA THR A 147 -5.25 21.29 -14.16
C THR A 147 -5.91 20.77 -15.44
N LYS A 148 -6.71 21.62 -16.10
CA LYS A 148 -7.31 21.35 -17.42
C LYS A 148 -6.92 22.47 -18.38
N ARG A 149 -6.61 22.12 -19.63
CA ARG A 149 -6.37 23.10 -20.71
C ARG A 149 -7.70 23.40 -21.39
N ALA A 150 -7.83 24.60 -21.97
CA ALA A 150 -8.99 24.95 -22.75
C ALA A 150 -9.17 23.97 -23.92
N ILE A 151 -10.42 23.69 -24.28
CA ILE A 151 -10.76 22.83 -25.41
C ILE A 151 -10.23 23.52 -26.68
N GLY A 152 -9.47 22.80 -27.51
CA GLY A 152 -8.85 23.35 -28.73
C GLY A 152 -7.43 23.94 -28.57
N ALA A 153 -6.86 23.96 -27.35
CA ALA A 153 -5.49 24.44 -27.16
C ALA A 153 -4.43 23.47 -27.75
N LYS A 154 -3.50 24.00 -28.57
CA LYS A 154 -2.38 23.23 -29.15
C LYS A 154 -1.44 22.67 -28.08
N ALA A 155 -0.80 21.53 -28.34
CA ALA A 155 0.23 20.97 -27.47
C ALA A 155 1.39 21.98 -27.25
N GLY A 156 2.03 21.97 -26.08
CA GLY A 156 3.21 22.80 -25.79
C GLY A 156 2.97 24.18 -25.19
N SER A 157 1.75 24.74 -25.24
CA SER A 157 1.41 26.05 -24.62
C SER A 157 1.22 25.95 -23.09
N GLY A 158 2.23 25.41 -22.40
CA GLY A 158 2.29 25.34 -20.94
C GLY A 158 1.17 24.53 -20.26
N LYS A 159 1.14 24.64 -18.92
CA LYS A 159 0.18 23.94 -18.07
C LYS A 159 -1.10 24.74 -17.90
N GLY A 160 -2.24 24.06 -18.06
CA GLY A 160 -3.57 24.66 -17.97
C GLY A 160 -3.91 25.26 -16.60
N ASN A 161 -5.09 25.87 -16.50
CA ASN A 161 -5.58 26.40 -15.23
C ASN A 161 -6.07 25.28 -14.31
N ILE A 162 -6.11 25.52 -13.00
CA ILE A 162 -6.69 24.60 -12.02
C ILE A 162 -8.20 24.57 -12.24
N HIS A 163 -8.75 23.36 -12.38
CA HIS A 163 -10.18 23.13 -12.63
C HIS A 163 -10.92 22.71 -11.36
N HIS A 164 -10.33 21.81 -10.57
CA HIS A 164 -10.91 21.34 -9.31
C HIS A 164 -9.80 20.69 -8.45
N TYR A 165 -10.11 20.44 -7.18
CA TYR A 165 -9.23 19.72 -6.26
C TYR A 165 -9.77 18.30 -6.01
N VAL A 166 -8.85 17.39 -5.70
CA VAL A 166 -9.18 16.00 -5.36
C VAL A 166 -8.41 15.55 -4.13
N THR A 167 -8.93 14.55 -3.43
CA THR A 167 -8.21 13.82 -2.37
C THR A 167 -7.74 12.48 -2.93
N PRO A 168 -6.43 12.19 -2.94
CA PRO A 168 -5.93 10.85 -3.25
C PRO A 168 -6.19 9.88 -2.10
N VAL A 169 -6.57 8.64 -2.43
CA VAL A 169 -6.81 7.55 -1.48
C VAL A 169 -6.08 6.30 -1.98
N ARG A 170 -5.39 5.58 -1.09
CA ARG A 170 -4.72 4.30 -1.38
C ARG A 170 -5.63 3.12 -1.05
N ALA A 171 -5.25 1.92 -1.49
CA ALA A 171 -5.96 0.69 -1.13
C ALA A 171 -5.90 0.42 0.39
N LYS A 172 -6.92 -0.25 0.94
CA LYS A 172 -7.14 -0.51 2.37
C LYS A 172 -7.39 0.75 3.25
N ARG A 173 -7.36 1.97 2.69
CA ARG A 173 -7.67 3.19 3.47
C ARG A 173 -9.17 3.31 3.77
N ILE A 174 -9.49 3.60 5.03
CA ILE A 174 -10.85 3.95 5.46
C ILE A 174 -11.17 5.39 5.04
N ILE A 175 -12.29 5.56 4.33
CA ILE A 175 -12.75 6.84 3.78
C ILE A 175 -13.64 7.57 4.79
N LEU A 176 -14.62 6.86 5.32
CA LEU A 176 -15.60 7.37 6.28
C LEU A 176 -15.93 6.30 7.31
N GLU A 177 -16.32 6.76 8.49
CA GLU A 177 -16.85 5.92 9.56
C GLU A 177 -18.27 6.32 9.88
N VAL A 178 -19.09 5.33 10.20
CA VAL A 178 -20.46 5.50 10.70
C VAL A 178 -20.60 4.68 11.97
N GLY A 179 -21.19 5.29 12.98
CA GLY A 179 -21.37 4.65 14.27
C GLY A 179 -22.52 5.25 15.08
N GLY A 180 -22.59 4.87 16.35
CA GLY A 180 -23.66 5.21 17.27
C GLY A 180 -24.59 4.03 17.52
N TYR A 181 -25.85 4.34 17.84
CA TYR A 181 -26.91 3.34 18.02
C TYR A 181 -27.48 2.92 16.66
N ILE A 182 -26.71 2.15 15.90
CA ILE A 182 -27.05 1.69 14.55
C ILE A 182 -26.77 0.20 14.40
N MET A 183 -27.73 -0.54 13.84
CA MET A 183 -27.55 -1.97 13.53
C MET A 183 -26.75 -2.15 12.25
N GLU A 184 -26.07 -3.28 12.10
CA GLU A 184 -25.26 -3.56 10.89
C GLU A 184 -26.11 -3.50 9.61
N LEU A 185 -27.34 -4.02 9.65
CA LEU A 185 -28.24 -4.02 8.50
C LEU A 185 -28.57 -2.61 8.00
N GLU A 186 -28.78 -1.68 8.93
CA GLU A 186 -29.11 -0.28 8.65
C GLU A 186 -27.88 0.45 8.10
N ALA A 187 -26.72 0.29 8.76
CA ALA A 187 -25.45 0.84 8.30
C ALA A 187 -25.10 0.34 6.90
N ARG A 188 -25.26 -0.96 6.65
CA ARG A 188 -25.02 -1.59 5.36
C ARG A 188 -25.95 -1.03 4.27
N ALA A 189 -27.23 -0.81 4.58
CA ALA A 189 -28.17 -0.22 3.63
C ALA A 189 -27.77 1.21 3.23
N TYR A 190 -27.29 2.02 4.19
CA TYR A 190 -26.84 3.38 3.92
C TYR A 190 -25.57 3.41 3.08
N LEU A 191 -24.61 2.55 3.42
CA LEU A 191 -23.26 2.57 2.87
C LEU A 191 -23.13 1.85 1.53
N MET A 192 -23.86 0.74 1.30
CA MET A 192 -23.80 0.02 0.02
C MET A 192 -24.20 0.88 -1.18
N TYR A 193 -25.24 1.71 -1.02
CA TYR A 193 -25.63 2.66 -2.07
C TYR A 193 -24.52 3.66 -2.41
N LEU A 194 -23.73 4.07 -1.42
CA LEU A 194 -22.62 5.00 -1.60
C LEU A 194 -21.42 4.33 -2.27
N CYS A 195 -21.16 3.05 -1.99
CA CYS A 195 -20.07 2.29 -2.62
C CYS A 195 -20.14 2.31 -4.15
N GLU A 196 -21.33 2.12 -4.71
CA GLU A 196 -21.55 2.08 -6.16
C GLU A 196 -21.28 3.42 -6.85
N ARG A 197 -21.33 4.54 -6.12
CA ARG A 197 -21.11 5.87 -6.68
C ARG A 197 -19.64 6.18 -6.92
N PHE A 198 -18.73 5.55 -6.19
CA PHE A 198 -17.30 5.82 -6.31
C PHE A 198 -16.77 5.40 -7.69
N ARG A 199 -15.77 6.15 -8.20
CA ARG A 199 -15.08 5.83 -9.45
C ARG A 199 -14.09 4.67 -9.33
N PHE A 200 -13.89 4.17 -8.12
CA PHE A 200 -13.00 3.07 -7.77
C PHE A 200 -13.72 2.14 -6.79
N PRO A 201 -13.35 0.85 -6.72
CA PRO A 201 -14.05 -0.10 -5.87
C PRO A 201 -13.87 0.25 -4.39
N VAL A 202 -15.00 0.37 -3.70
CA VAL A 202 -15.11 0.64 -2.27
C VAL A 202 -15.99 -0.44 -1.66
N GLU A 203 -15.61 -0.91 -0.49
CA GLU A 203 -16.34 -1.94 0.24
C GLU A 203 -16.87 -1.42 1.56
N PHE A 204 -18.04 -1.95 1.95
CA PHE A 204 -18.56 -1.80 3.31
C PHE A 204 -17.74 -2.69 4.25
N ILE A 205 -17.39 -2.13 5.40
CA ILE A 205 -16.59 -2.82 6.40
C ILE A 205 -17.24 -2.65 7.77
N SER A 206 -17.30 -3.76 8.52
CA SER A 206 -17.53 -3.77 9.96
C SER A 206 -16.26 -4.24 10.67
N GLU A 207 -16.14 -3.98 11.97
CA GLU A 207 -15.00 -4.46 12.77
C GLU A 207 -14.86 -5.99 12.68
N LYS A 208 -15.98 -6.72 12.78
CA LYS A 208 -16.04 -8.18 12.61
C LYS A 208 -15.46 -8.60 11.26
N ILE A 209 -15.83 -7.92 10.17
CA ILE A 209 -15.33 -8.21 8.82
C ILE A 209 -13.81 -7.96 8.71
N LEU A 210 -13.27 -6.92 9.37
CA LEU A 210 -11.82 -6.67 9.39
C LEU A 210 -11.07 -7.76 10.14
N GLU A 211 -11.55 -8.15 11.31
CA GLU A 211 -10.94 -9.21 12.11
C GLU A 211 -10.96 -10.55 11.38
N GLU A 212 -12.09 -10.91 10.75
CA GLU A 212 -12.21 -12.10 9.92
C GLU A 212 -11.24 -12.09 8.74
N LYS A 213 -11.11 -10.95 8.04
CA LYS A 213 -10.15 -10.79 6.94
C LYS A 213 -8.72 -10.95 7.43
N LYS A 214 -8.34 -10.32 8.55
CA LYS A 214 -7.00 -10.45 9.15
C LYS A 214 -6.72 -11.90 9.56
N LEU A 215 -7.68 -12.57 10.18
CA LEU A 215 -7.55 -13.98 10.58
C LEU A 215 -7.43 -14.88 9.34
N GLN A 216 -8.20 -14.60 8.30
CA GLN A 216 -8.14 -15.34 7.04
C GLN A 216 -6.80 -15.14 6.33
N GLU A 217 -6.28 -13.91 6.26
CA GLU A 217 -4.94 -13.61 5.72
C GLU A 217 -3.87 -14.42 6.48
N LYS A 218 -3.85 -14.34 7.83
CA LYS A 218 -2.93 -15.14 8.67
C LYS A 218 -3.08 -16.64 8.47
N LYS A 219 -4.31 -17.14 8.41
CA LYS A 219 -4.58 -18.56 8.19
C LYS A 219 -4.08 -19.02 6.82
N ILE A 220 -4.22 -18.20 5.78
CA ILE A 220 -3.69 -18.50 4.45
C ILE A 220 -2.15 -18.56 4.49
N GLU A 221 -1.51 -17.64 5.21
CA GLU A 221 -0.06 -17.63 5.39
C GLU A 221 0.44 -18.88 6.14
N GLU A 222 -0.20 -19.25 7.25
CA GLU A 222 0.13 -20.45 8.04
C GLU A 222 -0.10 -21.76 7.27
N MET A 223 -1.20 -21.83 6.50
CA MET A 223 -1.52 -23.00 5.68
C MET A 223 -0.74 -23.05 4.37
N ASN A 224 0.10 -22.06 4.07
CA ASN A 224 0.85 -22.03 2.82
C ASN A 224 1.94 -23.12 2.81
N VAL A 225 1.64 -24.25 2.18
CA VAL A 225 2.59 -25.36 1.97
C VAL A 225 3.68 -25.00 0.96
N ASN A 226 3.45 -23.99 0.10
CA ASN A 226 4.39 -23.63 -0.94
C ASN A 226 5.67 -23.02 -0.34
N LYS A 227 6.80 -23.68 -0.60
CA LYS A 227 8.13 -23.23 -0.18
C LYS A 227 8.54 -21.89 -0.82
N PHE A 228 8.01 -21.57 -2.01
CA PHE A 228 8.36 -20.35 -2.72
C PHE A 228 7.28 -19.28 -2.52
N ASN A 229 7.62 -18.24 -1.76
CA ASN A 229 6.82 -17.03 -1.61
C ASN A 229 7.38 -15.89 -2.50
N TRP A 230 6.53 -14.95 -2.91
CA TRP A 230 6.94 -13.74 -3.63
C TRP A 230 7.94 -12.92 -2.82
N ASP A 231 7.76 -12.82 -1.51
CA ASP A 231 8.69 -12.09 -0.63
C ASP A 231 10.09 -12.69 -0.70
N LEU A 232 10.18 -14.02 -0.70
CA LEU A 232 11.44 -14.76 -0.83
C LEU A 232 12.07 -14.58 -2.21
N ALA A 233 11.27 -14.69 -3.28
CA ALA A 233 11.73 -14.50 -4.65
C ALA A 233 12.28 -13.09 -4.87
N LEU A 234 11.64 -12.08 -4.28
CA LEU A 234 12.05 -10.68 -4.35
C LEU A 234 13.28 -10.41 -3.47
N LYS A 235 13.31 -10.92 -2.23
CA LYS A 235 14.43 -10.78 -1.29
C LYS A 235 15.73 -11.31 -1.89
N TYR A 236 15.72 -12.51 -2.45
CA TYR A 236 16.94 -13.11 -3.05
C TYR A 236 17.13 -12.82 -4.54
N ASN A 237 16.32 -11.94 -5.15
CA ASN A 237 16.33 -11.67 -6.59
C ASN A 237 16.39 -12.94 -7.44
N MET A 238 15.55 -13.92 -7.10
CA MET A 238 15.55 -15.23 -7.76
C MET A 238 15.29 -15.05 -9.26
N GLN A 239 16.08 -15.75 -10.08
CA GLN A 239 16.02 -15.66 -11.55
C GLN A 239 16.15 -14.23 -12.10
N ASN A 240 16.79 -13.33 -11.35
CA ASN A 240 16.91 -11.91 -11.71
C ASN A 240 15.55 -11.23 -11.97
N CYS A 241 14.51 -11.62 -11.22
CA CYS A 241 13.16 -11.09 -11.36
C CYS A 241 13.10 -9.57 -11.18
N ARG A 242 14.01 -8.98 -10.38
CA ARG A 242 14.11 -7.54 -10.15
C ARG A 242 14.29 -6.74 -11.44
N LYS A 243 14.96 -7.29 -12.47
CA LYS A 243 15.13 -6.61 -13.76
C LYS A 243 13.80 -6.23 -14.44
N TRP A 244 12.76 -7.01 -14.21
CA TRP A 244 11.45 -6.86 -14.84
C TRP A 244 10.44 -6.11 -13.96
N LEU A 245 10.79 -5.86 -12.70
CA LEU A 245 9.94 -5.21 -11.72
C LEU A 245 10.27 -3.73 -11.60
N SER A 246 9.26 -2.90 -11.35
CA SER A 246 9.49 -1.47 -11.11
C SER A 246 10.05 -1.22 -9.70
N ASN A 247 11.01 -0.30 -9.59
CA ASN A 247 11.76 0.00 -8.35
C ASN A 247 10.85 0.31 -7.14
N GLY A 248 9.66 0.87 -7.36
CA GLY A 248 8.73 1.18 -6.27
C GLY A 248 8.22 -0.05 -5.51
N TYR A 249 8.08 -1.20 -6.17
CA TYR A 249 7.72 -2.46 -5.50
C TYR A 249 8.93 -3.15 -4.86
N GLN A 250 10.15 -2.89 -5.38
CA GLN A 250 11.38 -3.45 -4.80
C GLN A 250 11.70 -2.84 -3.43
N MET A 251 11.46 -1.54 -3.24
CA MET A 251 11.84 -0.84 -2.01
C MET A 251 10.91 -1.13 -0.82
N ALA A 252 9.59 -1.27 -1.07
CA ALA A 252 8.60 -1.50 -0.02
C ALA A 252 8.79 -2.84 0.72
N LEU A 253 9.45 -3.83 0.09
CA LEU A 253 9.66 -5.17 0.65
C LEU A 253 11.09 -5.42 1.17
N VAL A 254 12.05 -4.56 0.79
CA VAL A 254 13.47 -4.70 1.18
C VAL A 254 13.81 -3.86 2.42
N ALA A 255 12.97 -2.89 2.78
CA ALA A 255 13.26 -1.88 3.80
C ALA A 255 13.36 -2.40 5.25
N GLU A 256 12.97 -3.64 5.56
CA GLU A 256 12.91 -4.12 6.95
C GLU A 256 14.20 -4.75 7.50
N GLU A 257 15.21 -5.14 6.70
CA GLU A 257 16.37 -5.89 7.28
C GLU A 257 17.77 -5.62 6.71
N GLU A 258 17.96 -4.88 5.62
CA GLU A 258 19.33 -4.69 5.08
C GLU A 258 19.93 -3.34 5.45
N LEU A 259 20.55 -3.28 6.64
CA LEU A 259 21.30 -2.09 7.06
C LEU A 259 22.55 -1.83 6.20
N LEU A 260 23.18 -2.85 5.59
CA LEU A 260 24.38 -2.69 4.74
C LEU A 260 24.53 -3.85 3.73
N SER A 261 24.06 -3.70 2.49
CA SER A 261 24.43 -4.61 1.39
C SER A 261 25.55 -4.00 0.55
N PHE A 262 26.76 -4.54 0.70
CA PHE A 262 27.89 -4.18 -0.17
C PHE A 262 27.90 -5.06 -1.40
N SER A 263 27.88 -4.45 -2.59
CA SER A 263 28.11 -5.19 -3.83
C SER A 263 29.48 -5.85 -3.76
N PHE A 264 29.56 -7.17 -4.00
CA PHE A 264 30.83 -7.91 -4.02
C PHE A 264 31.85 -7.29 -4.99
N ARG A 265 31.41 -6.62 -6.06
CA ARG A 265 32.28 -5.84 -6.95
C ARG A 265 33.05 -4.75 -6.20
N TRP A 266 32.39 -4.01 -5.32
CA TRP A 266 33.06 -2.98 -4.51
C TRP A 266 34.06 -3.60 -3.55
N PHE A 267 33.73 -4.74 -2.94
CA PHE A 267 34.68 -5.49 -2.11
C PHE A 267 35.93 -5.89 -2.91
N VAL A 268 35.76 -6.40 -4.14
CA VAL A 268 36.87 -6.75 -5.04
C VAL A 268 37.69 -5.51 -5.45
N PHE A 269 37.04 -4.39 -5.79
CA PHE A 269 37.76 -3.17 -6.16
C PHE A 269 38.52 -2.56 -4.99
N ILE A 270 37.96 -2.60 -3.78
CA ILE A 270 38.64 -2.10 -2.57
C ILE A 270 39.84 -2.99 -2.26
N THR A 271 39.67 -4.31 -2.23
CA THR A 271 40.75 -5.26 -1.93
C THR A 271 41.86 -5.23 -2.97
N ALA A 272 41.52 -5.13 -4.26
CA ALA A 272 42.52 -5.01 -5.34
C ALA A 272 43.15 -3.59 -5.42
N GLY A 273 42.42 -2.55 -5.01
CA GLY A 273 42.86 -1.15 -5.05
C GLY A 273 43.75 -0.75 -3.88
N LEU A 274 43.57 -1.39 -2.71
CA LEU A 274 44.38 -1.18 -1.50
C LEU A 274 45.91 -1.15 -1.75
N PRO A 275 46.54 -2.13 -2.43
CA PRO A 275 47.98 -2.08 -2.67
C PRO A 275 48.40 -0.93 -3.60
N PHE A 276 47.57 -0.56 -4.58
CA PHE A 276 47.85 0.59 -5.43
C PHE A 276 47.78 1.89 -4.63
N THR A 277 46.75 2.06 -3.79
CA THR A 277 46.64 3.25 -2.94
C THR A 277 47.80 3.36 -1.95
N ALA A 278 48.23 2.24 -1.37
CA ALA A 278 49.40 2.20 -0.50
C ALA A 278 50.69 2.61 -1.25
N LEU A 279 50.91 2.08 -2.46
CA LEU A 279 52.07 2.42 -3.27
C LEU A 279 52.10 3.92 -3.65
N PHE A 280 50.97 4.48 -4.08
CA PHE A 280 50.87 5.91 -4.40
C PHE A 280 51.08 6.79 -3.16
N LEU A 281 50.52 6.40 -2.02
CA LEU A 281 50.69 7.11 -0.75
C LEU A 281 52.17 7.06 -0.30
N CYS A 282 52.83 5.90 -0.37
CA CYS A 282 54.25 5.78 -0.02
C CYS A 282 55.15 6.64 -0.93
N ILE A 283 54.91 6.64 -2.25
CA ILE A 283 55.69 7.45 -3.19
C ILE A 283 55.44 8.95 -2.95
N SER A 284 54.20 9.36 -2.74
CA SER A 284 53.88 10.77 -2.47
C SER A 284 54.44 11.27 -1.15
N LEU A 285 54.41 10.46 -0.08
CA LEU A 285 55.07 10.80 1.20
C LEU A 285 56.59 10.82 1.08
N SER A 286 57.19 9.88 0.34
CA SER A 286 58.64 9.89 0.04
C SER A 286 59.06 11.18 -0.65
N LEU A 287 58.30 11.62 -1.66
CA LEU A 287 58.55 12.88 -2.36
C LEU A 287 58.33 14.12 -1.49
N ALA A 288 57.35 14.09 -0.58
CA ALA A 288 57.01 15.24 0.24
C ALA A 288 57.92 15.42 1.47
N LEU A 289 58.37 14.32 2.10
CA LEU A 289 59.06 14.35 3.39
C LEU A 289 60.54 13.96 3.32
N HIS A 290 60.95 13.13 2.35
CA HIS A 290 62.30 12.54 2.30
C HIS A 290 62.89 12.54 0.88
N LEU A 291 62.79 13.66 0.17
CA LEU A 291 63.26 13.77 -1.22
C LEU A 291 64.79 13.58 -1.34
N ASP A 292 65.56 14.19 -0.44
CA ASP A 292 67.03 14.15 -0.46
C ASP A 292 67.58 12.76 -0.12
N GLU A 293 66.94 12.06 0.81
CA GLU A 293 67.33 10.70 1.22
C GLU A 293 66.95 9.67 0.15
N SER A 294 65.76 9.82 -0.45
CA SER A 294 65.22 8.87 -1.43
C SER A 294 65.86 9.01 -2.82
N THR A 295 66.50 10.15 -3.13
CA THR A 295 67.22 10.39 -4.40
C THR A 295 68.72 10.20 -4.28
N ARG A 296 69.25 9.97 -3.07
CA ARG A 296 70.69 9.84 -2.82
C ARG A 296 71.24 8.55 -3.42
N THR A 297 72.11 8.69 -4.41
CA THR A 297 72.83 7.54 -4.98
C THR A 297 74.21 7.41 -4.35
N HIS A 298 74.66 6.18 -4.11
CA HIS A 298 76.01 5.89 -3.61
C HIS A 298 77.11 6.43 -4.54
N CYS A 299 76.79 6.64 -5.82
CA CYS A 299 77.70 7.16 -6.84
C CYS A 299 77.63 8.69 -7.03
N GLY A 300 76.81 9.42 -6.26
CA GLY A 300 76.72 10.88 -6.30
C GLY A 300 76.10 11.48 -7.58
N VAL A 301 75.38 10.66 -8.36
CA VAL A 301 74.67 11.12 -9.57
C VAL A 301 73.30 11.67 -9.17
N VAL A 302 72.97 12.85 -9.71
CA VAL A 302 71.71 13.56 -9.40
C VAL A 302 70.52 12.81 -10.02
N ASN A 303 69.60 12.36 -9.17
CA ASN A 303 68.34 11.75 -9.58
C ASN A 303 67.18 12.69 -9.30
N TYR A 304 66.35 12.94 -10.31
CA TYR A 304 65.19 13.83 -10.19
C TYR A 304 63.97 13.16 -9.54
N LEU A 305 63.93 11.82 -9.48
CA LEU A 305 62.85 11.04 -8.86
C LEU A 305 63.43 9.85 -8.08
N PRO A 306 62.86 9.49 -6.92
CA PRO A 306 63.27 8.33 -6.17
C PRO A 306 62.90 7.05 -6.91
N SER A 307 63.73 6.02 -6.81
CA SER A 307 63.38 4.70 -7.32
C SER A 307 62.22 4.11 -6.50
N ILE A 308 61.35 3.30 -7.14
CA ILE A 308 60.19 2.69 -6.46
C ILE A 308 60.63 1.86 -5.24
N SER A 309 61.78 1.18 -5.33
CA SER A 309 62.33 0.42 -4.21
C SER A 309 62.82 1.32 -3.08
N ALA A 310 63.46 2.46 -3.36
CA ALA A 310 63.89 3.42 -2.33
C ALA A 310 62.69 4.10 -1.65
N ALA A 311 61.65 4.45 -2.42
CA ALA A 311 60.43 5.06 -1.90
C ALA A 311 59.62 4.12 -0.98
N VAL A 312 59.73 2.81 -1.17
CA VAL A 312 58.98 1.79 -0.39
C VAL A 312 59.82 1.20 0.75
N ALA A 313 61.14 1.04 0.59
CA ALA A 313 62.00 0.40 1.59
C ALA A 313 62.35 1.30 2.79
N SER A 314 62.23 2.63 2.65
CA SER A 314 62.67 3.59 3.65
C SER A 314 61.70 3.79 4.83
N PHE A 315 60.52 3.16 4.80
CA PHE A 315 59.45 3.32 5.81
C PHE A 315 59.16 2.03 6.61
N SER A 316 60.10 1.07 6.65
CA SER A 316 60.04 -0.11 7.52
C SER A 316 60.45 0.19 8.96
#